data_AF-A0A179G986-F1
#
_entry.id   AF-A0A179G986-F1
#
_cell.length_a   1.000
_cell.length_b   1.000
_cell.length_c   1.000
_cell.angle_alpha   90.00
_cell.angle_beta   90.00
_cell.angle_gamma   90.00
#
_symmetry.space_group_name_H-M   'P 1'
#
loop_
_entity.id
_entity.type
_entity.pdbx_description
1 polymer ?
#
loop_
_entity_poly.entity_id
_entity_poly.type
_entity_poly.pdbx_seq_one_letter_code
_entity_poly.pdbx_strand_id
1 'polypeptide(L)'
;MAQLEETAVIAMIKEALEHSPYACSSLVRMTAGTTNFVFRGTLVQPITSPNGLNNTVIIKHSKCHVPGNKDFPLDLSRCLVEESMLEALNTFPAGAMGVTTPHLYWFDRDTHIMVIGDLPNALDLKSIMTSPVVNTTLNLTVASTIGRHLGTWLRTFHTWGSEPAQIRLLNEMNQNKAMRDLKYKITYGTFIEVLQEFPDILGDDAMQLQALREWAAKEFEKNPADKDQQGWGLIHGDFWTGNVLLPTNSSSRVLSSEKLKMFIVDWEFVQFGNWSYDLGQMIGDIYEREHFHNIDHALLMIRAFVEGYGGLSDDMAYRTAIHSGVQLLGWYKRRAPGSPLFGTRRQIEAMVVLGKEFVLRGWQKDRVWFETSPLAALFI
;
A
#
# COMPACT_ATOMS: atom_id res chain seq x y z
N MET A 1 26.86 -8.70 -10.93
CA MET A 1 26.04 -7.90 -11.85
C MET A 1 25.22 -6.83 -11.14
N ALA A 2 24.46 -7.16 -10.08
CA ALA A 2 23.67 -6.17 -9.32
C ALA A 2 24.49 -4.99 -8.74
N GLN A 3 25.66 -5.25 -8.14
CA GLN A 3 26.52 -4.19 -7.57
C GLN A 3 27.05 -3.19 -8.62
N LEU A 4 27.36 -3.68 -9.83
CA LEU A 4 27.83 -2.85 -10.94
C LEU A 4 26.71 -1.95 -11.47
N GLU A 5 25.49 -2.49 -11.57
CA GLU A 5 24.32 -1.72 -11.96
C GLU A 5 23.98 -0.64 -10.94
N GLU A 6 24.04 -0.95 -9.64
CA GLU A 6 23.82 0.04 -8.59
C GLU A 6 24.85 1.18 -8.66
N THR A 7 26.13 0.85 -8.86
CA THR A 7 27.20 1.84 -8.99
C THR A 7 26.99 2.77 -10.18
N ALA A 8 26.56 2.22 -11.33
CA ALA A 8 26.23 3.01 -12.51
C ALA A 8 25.03 3.94 -12.28
N VAL A 9 23.99 3.46 -11.59
CA VAL A 9 22.82 4.28 -11.23
C VAL A 9 23.21 5.41 -10.26
N ILE A 10 24.05 5.13 -9.26
CA ILE A 10 24.56 6.15 -8.33
C ILE A 10 25.34 7.25 -9.07
N ALA A 11 26.22 6.87 -10.02
CA ALA A 11 26.99 7.82 -10.80
C ALA A 11 26.08 8.73 -11.65
N MET A 12 25.11 8.15 -12.36
CA MET A 12 24.11 8.88 -13.14
C MET A 12 23.31 9.86 -12.26
N ILE A 13 22.81 9.42 -11.10
CA ILE A 13 22.05 10.28 -10.20
C ILE A 13 22.90 11.45 -9.72
N LYS A 14 24.17 11.20 -9.38
CA LYS A 14 25.08 12.28 -8.95
C LYS A 14 25.31 13.32 -10.04
N GLU A 15 25.54 12.88 -11.26
CA GLU A 15 25.71 13.76 -12.42
C GLU A 15 24.44 14.58 -12.69
N ALA A 16 23.27 13.94 -12.70
CA ALA A 16 21.99 14.61 -12.93
C ALA A 16 21.66 15.69 -11.88
N LEU A 17 22.08 15.48 -10.63
CA LEU A 17 21.77 16.37 -9.52
C LEU A 17 22.86 17.40 -9.21
N GLU A 18 24.06 17.30 -9.81
CA GLU A 18 25.27 18.06 -9.43
C GLU A 18 25.06 19.58 -9.40
N HIS A 19 24.34 20.11 -10.38
CA HIS A 19 24.07 21.55 -10.52
C HIS A 19 22.68 21.97 -10.04
N SER A 20 21.97 21.08 -9.33
CA SER A 20 20.66 21.34 -8.77
C SER A 20 20.74 21.62 -7.26
N PRO A 21 19.70 22.21 -6.65
CA PRO A 21 19.56 22.29 -5.19
C PRO A 21 19.57 20.94 -4.47
N TYR A 22 19.43 19.84 -5.22
CA TYR A 22 19.34 18.47 -4.71
C TYR A 22 20.66 17.70 -4.82
N ALA A 23 21.77 18.39 -5.14
CA ALA A 23 23.10 17.79 -5.16
C ALA A 23 23.39 17.05 -3.85
N CYS A 24 23.84 15.79 -3.96
CA CYS A 24 24.03 14.90 -2.82
C CYS A 24 25.50 14.61 -2.55
N SER A 25 25.93 14.78 -1.30
CA SER A 25 27.24 14.38 -0.81
C SER A 25 27.37 12.85 -0.70
N SER A 26 26.27 12.17 -0.37
CA SER A 26 26.20 10.71 -0.33
C SER A 26 24.84 10.20 -0.78
N LEU A 27 24.83 8.96 -1.30
CA LEU A 27 23.64 8.22 -1.68
C LEU A 27 23.72 6.85 -1.01
N VAL A 28 22.71 6.51 -0.22
CA VAL A 28 22.61 5.21 0.45
C VAL A 28 21.42 4.46 -0.12
N ARG A 29 21.67 3.27 -0.65
CA ARG A 29 20.62 2.41 -1.19
C ARG A 29 19.61 2.03 -0.10
N MET A 30 18.34 2.21 -0.40
CA MET A 30 17.26 1.69 0.45
C MET A 30 16.86 0.30 -0.06
N THR A 31 16.66 -0.61 0.88
CA THR A 31 16.22 -1.99 0.60
C THR A 31 14.69 -2.11 0.55
N ALA A 32 13.97 -1.03 0.85
CA ALA A 32 12.52 -0.95 0.75
C ALA A 32 12.10 -0.53 -0.68
N GLY A 33 11.11 -1.23 -1.24
CA GLY A 33 10.61 -1.03 -2.61
C GLY A 33 11.13 -2.10 -3.59
N THR A 34 10.23 -2.63 -4.42
CA THR A 34 10.50 -3.77 -5.32
C THR A 34 10.55 -3.38 -6.80
N THR A 35 10.15 -2.16 -7.14
CA THR A 35 9.87 -1.71 -8.52
C THR A 35 10.82 -0.63 -9.00
N ASN A 36 11.46 0.11 -8.09
CA ASN A 36 12.30 1.26 -8.41
C ASN A 36 13.65 1.24 -7.70
N PHE A 37 14.62 1.98 -8.25
CA PHE A 37 15.86 2.21 -7.57
C PHE A 37 15.72 3.34 -6.55
N VAL A 38 15.60 3.02 -5.26
CA VAL A 38 15.39 4.00 -4.19
C VAL A 38 16.67 4.24 -3.38
N PHE A 39 17.02 5.51 -3.19
CA PHE A 39 18.17 5.95 -2.42
C PHE A 39 17.76 7.04 -1.43
N ARG A 40 18.38 7.05 -0.26
CA ARG A 40 18.41 8.23 0.62
C ARG A 40 19.65 9.05 0.26
N GLY A 41 19.43 10.29 -0.16
CA GLY A 41 20.49 11.26 -0.43
C GLY A 41 20.74 12.16 0.76
N THR A 42 22.01 12.37 1.12
CA THR A 42 22.42 13.46 2.01
C THR A 42 22.78 14.66 1.16
N LEU A 43 22.02 15.74 1.28
CA LEU A 43 22.21 16.95 0.50
C LEU A 43 23.55 17.63 0.83
N VAL A 44 24.16 18.27 -0.16
CA VAL A 44 25.34 19.14 0.03
C VAL A 44 24.92 20.42 0.76
N GLN A 45 23.77 20.97 0.40
CA GLN A 45 23.16 22.12 1.06
C GLN A 45 21.74 21.75 1.51
N PRO A 46 21.35 22.04 2.76
CA PRO A 46 20.00 21.80 3.22
C PRO A 46 18.95 22.54 2.38
N ILE A 47 17.78 21.92 2.19
CA ILE A 47 16.63 22.54 1.50
C ILE A 47 15.51 22.86 2.48
N THR A 48 14.75 23.91 2.18
CA THR A 48 13.52 24.22 2.91
C THR A 48 12.40 23.29 2.46
N SER A 49 11.78 22.59 3.41
CA SER A 49 10.60 21.77 3.19
C SER A 49 9.38 22.34 3.92
N PRO A 50 8.16 21.85 3.63
CA PRO A 50 6.97 22.17 4.44
C PRO A 50 7.13 21.85 5.94
N ASN A 51 8.03 20.92 6.29
CA ASN A 51 8.29 20.48 7.66
C ASN A 51 9.55 21.13 8.29
N GLY A 52 10.15 22.13 7.62
CA GLY A 52 11.37 22.80 8.07
C GLY A 52 12.59 22.47 7.21
N LEU A 53 13.78 22.76 7.75
CA LEU A 53 15.04 22.55 7.04
C LEU A 53 15.38 21.06 7.00
N ASN A 54 15.57 20.51 5.80
CA ASN A 54 15.90 19.11 5.58
C ASN A 54 17.29 18.95 4.97
N ASN A 55 18.06 18.02 5.51
CA ASN A 55 19.39 17.67 5.01
C ASN A 55 19.38 16.37 4.19
N THR A 56 18.22 15.72 4.09
CA THR A 56 18.05 14.46 3.37
C THR A 56 16.83 14.50 2.46
N VAL A 57 16.94 13.73 1.37
CA VAL A 57 15.87 13.51 0.38
C VAL A 57 15.80 12.03 0.02
N ILE A 58 14.66 11.60 -0.47
CA ILE A 58 14.52 10.31 -1.14
C ILE A 58 14.63 10.53 -2.64
N ILE A 59 15.44 9.71 -3.28
CA ILE A 59 15.64 9.70 -4.72
C ILE A 59 15.12 8.38 -5.25
N LYS A 60 14.11 8.43 -6.13
CA LYS A 60 13.63 7.27 -6.87
C LYS A 60 14.11 7.37 -8.31
N HIS A 61 14.70 6.31 -8.83
CA HIS A 61 15.04 6.16 -10.24
C HIS A 61 14.31 4.95 -10.84
N SER A 62 13.52 5.20 -11.88
CA SER A 62 12.69 4.17 -12.52
C SER A 62 13.38 3.65 -13.78
N LYS A 63 13.33 2.32 -13.96
CA LYS A 63 13.75 1.64 -15.20
C LYS A 63 12.60 0.83 -15.79
N CYS A 64 12.77 0.41 -17.04
CA CYS A 64 11.83 -0.47 -17.75
C CYS A 64 11.78 -1.92 -17.24
N HIS A 65 12.40 -2.20 -16.09
CA HIS A 65 12.44 -3.49 -15.41
C HIS A 65 12.57 -3.27 -13.90
N VAL A 66 12.27 -4.31 -13.11
CA VAL A 66 12.46 -4.24 -11.64
C VAL A 66 13.96 -4.29 -11.27
N PRO A 67 14.37 -3.67 -10.15
CA PRO A 67 15.72 -3.78 -9.63
C PRO A 67 16.15 -5.24 -9.44
N GLY A 68 17.32 -5.61 -9.94
CA GLY A 68 17.89 -6.95 -9.77
C GLY A 68 17.32 -8.04 -10.68
N ASN A 69 16.27 -7.77 -11.46
CA ASN A 69 15.74 -8.71 -12.45
C ASN A 69 15.37 -7.99 -13.77
N LYS A 70 16.30 -8.00 -14.72
CA LYS A 70 16.12 -7.36 -16.04
C LYS A 70 15.11 -8.09 -16.94
N ASP A 71 14.84 -9.36 -16.64
CA ASP A 71 13.91 -10.19 -17.41
C ASP A 71 12.45 -10.02 -16.95
N PHE A 72 12.22 -9.16 -15.94
CA PHE A 72 10.89 -8.78 -15.51
C PHE A 72 10.63 -7.33 -15.95
N PRO A 73 10.00 -7.13 -17.13
CA PRO A 73 9.70 -5.80 -17.65
C PRO A 73 8.70 -5.10 -16.74
N LEU A 74 8.89 -3.81 -16.55
CA LEU A 74 7.99 -2.96 -15.79
C LEU A 74 7.84 -1.60 -16.47
N ASP A 75 6.61 -1.18 -16.71
CA ASP A 75 6.30 -0.01 -17.52
C ASP A 75 6.74 1.30 -16.84
N LEU A 76 7.41 2.18 -17.60
CA LEU A 76 7.94 3.45 -17.08
C LEU A 76 6.85 4.49 -16.80
N SER A 77 5.65 4.37 -17.39
CA SER A 77 4.53 5.29 -17.13
C SER A 77 4.20 5.41 -15.65
N ARG A 78 4.50 4.37 -14.84
CA ARG A 78 4.29 4.37 -13.39
C ARG A 78 4.94 5.55 -12.66
N CYS A 79 6.11 6.02 -13.13
CA CYS A 79 6.80 7.14 -12.48
C CYS A 79 6.27 8.50 -12.92
N LEU A 80 5.71 8.60 -14.14
CA LEU A 80 5.00 9.79 -14.60
C LEU A 80 3.68 9.95 -13.84
N VAL A 81 2.99 8.84 -13.60
CA VAL A 81 1.77 8.83 -12.79
C VAL A 81 2.09 9.18 -11.34
N GLU A 82 3.16 8.62 -10.76
CA GLU A 82 3.59 8.96 -9.40
C GLU A 82 3.99 10.46 -9.29
N GLU A 83 4.66 11.02 -10.29
CA GLU A 83 4.96 12.46 -10.37
C GLU A 83 3.67 13.30 -10.28
N SER A 84 2.72 13.09 -11.21
CA SER A 84 1.48 13.87 -11.26
C SER A 84 0.64 13.72 -9.98
N MET A 85 0.65 12.53 -9.37
CA MET A 85 -0.05 12.30 -8.12
C MET A 85 0.61 13.05 -6.95
N LEU A 86 1.93 12.97 -6.81
CA LEU A 86 2.64 13.67 -5.75
C LEU A 86 2.56 15.20 -5.90
N GLU A 87 2.56 15.70 -7.14
CA GLU A 87 2.32 17.12 -7.42
C GLU A 87 0.94 17.55 -6.93
N ALA A 88 -0.12 16.78 -7.24
CA ALA A 88 -1.46 17.07 -6.72
C ALA A 88 -1.52 16.99 -5.18
N LEU A 89 -0.84 16.00 -4.58
CA LEU A 89 -0.79 15.82 -3.13
C LEU A 89 -0.08 16.95 -2.39
N ASN A 90 0.79 17.72 -3.06
CA ASN A 90 1.37 18.92 -2.46
C ASN A 90 0.30 19.96 -2.07
N THR A 91 -0.87 19.92 -2.73
CA THR A 91 -2.03 20.79 -2.44
C THR A 91 -3.16 20.08 -1.72
N PHE A 92 -3.03 18.79 -1.43
CA PHE A 92 -4.01 18.02 -0.69
C PHE A 92 -4.24 18.68 0.68
N PRO A 93 -5.51 18.88 1.10
CA PRO A 93 -5.81 19.51 2.38
C PRO A 93 -5.01 18.84 3.50
N ALA A 94 -4.33 19.68 4.30
CA ALA A 94 -3.28 19.27 5.23
C ALA A 94 -3.66 18.00 6.01
N GLY A 95 -2.69 17.10 6.09
CA GLY A 95 -2.85 15.70 6.49
C GLY A 95 -3.83 15.46 7.64
N ALA A 96 -4.93 14.75 7.34
CA ALA A 96 -5.93 14.37 8.33
C ALA A 96 -5.26 13.72 9.54
N MET A 97 -5.48 14.29 10.74
CA MET A 97 -4.98 13.75 12.01
C MET A 97 -3.45 13.49 12.05
N GLY A 98 -2.65 14.25 11.27
CA GLY A 98 -1.19 14.08 11.23
C GLY A 98 -0.69 13.03 10.23
N VAL A 99 -1.53 12.59 9.29
CA VAL A 99 -1.16 11.69 8.19
C VAL A 99 -0.88 12.47 6.92
N THR A 100 0.36 12.50 6.45
CA THR A 100 0.81 13.29 5.29
C THR A 100 1.42 12.41 4.21
N THR A 101 1.85 13.02 3.11
CA THR A 101 2.54 12.35 1.99
C THR A 101 3.90 13.01 1.73
N PRO A 102 4.83 12.35 1.03
CA PRO A 102 6.05 12.98 0.57
C PRO A 102 5.76 14.19 -0.31
N HIS A 103 6.49 15.27 -0.09
CA HIS A 103 6.46 16.42 -0.98
C HIS A 103 7.29 16.11 -2.22
N LEU A 104 6.74 16.35 -3.42
CA LEU A 104 7.52 16.29 -4.66
C LEU A 104 8.37 17.55 -4.78
N TYR A 105 9.69 17.42 -4.81
CA TYR A 105 10.60 18.55 -5.02
C TYR A 105 10.97 18.73 -6.49
N TRP A 106 11.23 17.62 -7.18
CA TRP A 106 11.71 17.64 -8.55
C TRP A 106 11.54 16.29 -9.24
N PHE A 107 11.31 16.33 -10.55
CA PHE A 107 11.29 15.16 -11.41
C PHE A 107 11.95 15.50 -12.74
N ASP A 108 12.81 14.62 -13.22
CA ASP A 108 13.37 14.66 -14.58
C ASP A 108 12.76 13.55 -15.42
N ARG A 109 11.99 13.96 -16.44
CA ARG A 109 11.29 13.06 -17.36
C ARG A 109 12.24 12.34 -18.32
N ASP A 110 13.42 12.89 -18.60
CA ASP A 110 14.37 12.27 -19.53
C ASP A 110 15.11 11.11 -18.84
N THR A 111 15.54 11.33 -17.59
CA THR A 111 16.29 10.32 -16.81
C THR A 111 15.41 9.49 -15.87
N HIS A 112 14.13 9.86 -15.71
CA HIS A 112 13.17 9.25 -14.78
C HIS A 112 13.69 9.24 -13.33
N ILE A 113 14.30 10.35 -12.92
CA ILE A 113 14.80 10.58 -11.57
C ILE A 113 13.82 11.49 -10.83
N MET A 114 13.36 11.04 -9.67
CA MET A 114 12.44 11.77 -8.80
C MET A 114 13.11 12.09 -7.48
N VAL A 115 12.97 13.31 -7.00
CA VAL A 115 13.44 13.77 -5.69
C VAL A 115 12.23 14.17 -4.85
N ILE A 116 12.05 13.48 -3.72
CA ILE A 116 10.90 13.66 -2.82
C ILE A 116 11.34 13.85 -1.36
N GLY A 117 10.41 14.35 -0.54
CA GLY A 117 10.55 14.49 0.90
C GLY A 117 10.97 13.20 1.60
N ASP A 118 12.05 13.25 2.38
CA ASP A 118 12.43 12.18 3.30
C ASP A 118 11.74 12.35 4.66
N LEU A 119 11.40 11.23 5.27
CA LEU A 119 11.06 11.14 6.68
C LEU A 119 12.23 10.46 7.40
N PRO A 120 13.18 11.24 7.96
CA PRO A 120 14.36 10.66 8.59
C PRO A 120 13.96 9.86 9.84
N ASN A 121 14.68 8.76 10.08
CA ASN A 121 14.46 7.86 11.22
C ASN A 121 13.04 7.29 11.29
N ALA A 122 12.45 6.93 10.15
CA ALA A 122 11.17 6.25 10.11
C ALA A 122 11.30 4.73 9.94
N LEU A 123 10.31 4.01 10.47
CA LEU A 123 10.04 2.61 10.15
C LEU A 123 8.66 2.52 9.49
N ASP A 124 8.52 1.60 8.55
CA ASP A 124 7.21 1.22 8.05
C ASP A 124 6.40 0.45 9.11
N LEU A 125 5.08 0.58 9.07
CA LEU A 125 4.17 -0.04 10.03
C LEU A 125 4.30 -1.57 10.00
N LYS A 126 4.57 -2.18 8.84
CA LYS A 126 4.86 -3.62 8.74
C LYS A 126 6.07 -3.99 9.60
N SER A 127 7.18 -3.26 9.51
CA SER A 127 8.38 -3.49 10.32
C SER A 127 8.10 -3.35 11.82
N ILE A 128 7.23 -2.42 12.21
CA ILE A 128 6.79 -2.27 13.61
C ILE A 128 5.94 -3.46 14.04
N MET A 129 4.99 -3.89 13.21
CA MET A 129 4.07 -4.99 13.48
C MET A 129 4.75 -6.37 13.52
N THR A 130 5.88 -6.51 12.85
CA THR A 130 6.67 -7.76 12.84
C THR A 130 7.79 -7.78 13.88
N SER A 131 7.93 -6.71 14.67
CA SER A 131 8.95 -6.57 15.71
C SER A 131 8.68 -7.48 16.92
N PRO A 132 9.71 -8.06 17.56
CA PRO A 132 9.55 -8.86 18.79
C PRO A 132 8.93 -8.10 19.98
N VAL A 133 8.93 -6.77 19.95
CA VAL A 133 8.36 -5.90 21.00
C VAL A 133 7.03 -5.27 20.58
N VAL A 134 6.38 -5.80 19.53
CA VAL A 134 5.15 -5.23 18.94
C VAL A 134 4.06 -4.96 19.98
N ASN A 135 3.78 -5.86 20.92
CA ASN A 135 2.71 -5.67 21.90
C ASN A 135 3.03 -4.59 22.96
N THR A 136 4.31 -4.23 23.12
CA THR A 136 4.71 -3.06 23.91
C THR A 136 4.60 -1.77 23.10
N THR A 137 5.00 -1.81 21.81
CA THR A 137 4.99 -0.63 20.94
C THR A 137 3.57 -0.26 20.48
N LEU A 138 2.74 -1.24 20.13
CA LEU A 138 1.34 -1.12 19.72
C LEU A 138 0.40 -1.48 20.88
N ASN A 139 0.44 -0.67 21.93
CA ASN A 139 -0.56 -0.77 22.99
C ASN A 139 -1.96 -0.35 22.48
N LEU A 140 -2.99 -0.59 23.30
CA LEU A 140 -4.40 -0.32 23.00
C LEU A 140 -4.62 1.09 22.39
N THR A 141 -4.07 2.12 23.02
CA THR A 141 -4.25 3.51 22.60
C THR A 141 -3.56 3.77 21.25
N VAL A 142 -2.30 3.35 21.11
CA VAL A 142 -1.53 3.53 19.87
C VAL A 142 -2.19 2.82 18.70
N ALA A 143 -2.58 1.55 18.88
CA ALA A 143 -3.22 0.76 17.83
C ALA A 143 -4.55 1.39 17.36
N SER A 144 -5.37 1.83 18.32
CA SER A 144 -6.63 2.53 18.01
C SER A 144 -6.41 3.86 17.29
N THR A 145 -5.42 4.64 17.72
CA THR A 145 -5.07 5.92 17.09
C THR A 145 -4.58 5.73 15.65
N ILE A 146 -3.67 4.78 15.41
CA ILE A 146 -3.18 4.46 14.07
C ILE A 146 -4.35 4.08 13.16
N GLY A 147 -5.18 3.13 13.58
CA GLY A 147 -6.34 2.69 12.81
C GLY A 147 -7.23 3.89 12.46
N ARG A 148 -7.68 4.64 13.47
CA ARG A 148 -8.58 5.78 13.27
C ARG A 148 -8.00 6.85 12.35
N HIS A 149 -6.74 7.21 12.52
CA HIS A 149 -6.09 8.25 11.71
C HIS A 149 -5.93 7.79 10.25
N LEU A 150 -5.52 6.54 10.00
CA LEU A 150 -5.43 5.98 8.65
C LEU A 150 -6.80 5.92 7.98
N GLY A 151 -7.83 5.49 8.71
CA GLY A 151 -9.20 5.40 8.18
C GLY A 151 -9.75 6.78 7.81
N THR A 152 -9.58 7.75 8.71
CA THR A 152 -10.00 9.14 8.45
C THR A 152 -9.25 9.73 7.28
N TRP A 153 -7.93 9.55 7.21
CA TRP A 153 -7.12 10.03 6.08
C TRP A 153 -7.56 9.40 4.76
N LEU A 154 -7.80 8.07 4.72
CA LEU A 154 -8.20 7.39 3.51
C LEU A 154 -9.58 7.85 3.02
N ARG A 155 -10.54 8.06 3.94
CA ARG A 155 -11.83 8.67 3.57
C ARG A 155 -11.61 10.06 2.97
N THR A 156 -10.80 10.90 3.60
CA THR A 156 -10.52 12.26 3.10
C THR A 156 -9.88 12.20 1.72
N PHE A 157 -8.93 11.30 1.50
CA PHE A 157 -8.29 11.08 0.20
C PHE A 157 -9.29 10.63 -0.88
N HIS A 158 -10.08 9.59 -0.62
CA HIS A 158 -11.10 9.10 -1.53
C HIS A 158 -12.15 10.17 -1.88
N THR A 159 -12.60 10.92 -0.87
CA THR A 159 -13.59 11.98 -1.05
C THR A 159 -13.02 13.12 -1.88
N TRP A 160 -11.82 13.61 -1.53
CA TRP A 160 -11.11 14.66 -2.27
C TRP A 160 -10.86 14.25 -3.72
N GLY A 161 -10.37 13.03 -3.96
CA GLY A 161 -10.11 12.51 -5.31
C GLY A 161 -11.38 12.33 -6.15
N SER A 162 -12.56 12.33 -5.53
CA SER A 162 -13.86 12.27 -6.21
C SER A 162 -14.50 13.64 -6.47
N GLU A 163 -13.90 14.73 -5.97
CA GLU A 163 -14.42 16.07 -6.20
C GLU A 163 -14.33 16.44 -7.70
N PRO A 164 -15.30 17.20 -8.25
CA PRO A 164 -15.27 17.63 -9.65
C PRO A 164 -13.99 18.37 -10.04
N ALA A 165 -13.34 19.06 -9.09
CA ALA A 165 -12.07 19.74 -9.28
C ALA A 165 -10.93 18.77 -9.66
N GLN A 166 -11.00 17.50 -9.23
CA GLN A 166 -9.97 16.49 -9.47
C GLN A 166 -10.21 15.66 -10.73
N ILE A 167 -11.22 15.97 -11.55
CA ILE A 167 -11.56 15.15 -12.73
C ILE A 167 -10.40 14.99 -13.72
N ARG A 168 -9.54 16.02 -13.86
CA ARG A 168 -8.35 15.95 -14.72
C ARG A 168 -7.34 14.95 -14.17
N LEU A 169 -7.04 15.04 -12.88
CA LEU A 169 -6.15 14.11 -12.18
C LEU A 169 -6.71 12.68 -12.27
N LEU A 170 -7.99 12.48 -12.01
CA LEU A 170 -8.63 11.16 -12.09
C LEU A 170 -8.46 10.51 -13.47
N ASN A 171 -8.67 11.29 -14.55
CA ASN A 171 -8.51 10.81 -15.92
C ASN A 171 -7.05 10.47 -16.27
N GLU A 172 -6.10 11.20 -15.69
CA GLU A 172 -4.67 10.93 -15.83
C GLU A 172 -4.27 9.65 -15.08
N MET A 173 -4.70 9.50 -13.83
CA MET A 173 -4.42 8.30 -13.02
C MET A 173 -5.09 7.05 -13.62
N ASN A 174 -6.21 7.20 -14.31
CA ASN A 174 -6.83 6.10 -15.08
C ASN A 174 -5.95 5.60 -16.24
N GLN A 175 -4.97 6.38 -16.71
CA GLN A 175 -4.00 5.92 -17.72
C GLN A 175 -2.92 5.00 -17.15
N ASN A 176 -2.87 4.78 -15.83
CA ASN A 176 -1.94 3.84 -15.19
C ASN A 176 -2.33 2.37 -15.42
N LYS A 177 -2.72 2.03 -16.65
CA LYS A 177 -3.28 0.74 -17.03
C LYS A 177 -2.27 -0.40 -16.81
N ALA A 178 -0.99 -0.17 -17.09
CA ALA A 178 0.03 -1.20 -16.91
C ALA A 178 0.13 -1.65 -15.43
N MET A 179 0.13 -0.70 -14.49
CA MET A 179 0.18 -1.01 -13.06
C MET A 179 -1.15 -1.56 -12.55
N ARG A 180 -2.28 -1.10 -13.10
CA ARG A 180 -3.61 -1.69 -12.84
C ARG A 180 -3.69 -3.15 -13.27
N ASP A 181 -3.24 -3.47 -14.48
CA ASP A 181 -3.19 -4.83 -15.02
C ASP A 181 -2.23 -5.71 -14.21
N LEU A 182 -1.07 -5.16 -13.81
CA LEU A 182 -0.14 -5.83 -12.91
C LEU A 182 -0.80 -6.12 -11.55
N LYS A 183 -1.50 -5.13 -10.96
CA LYS A 183 -2.19 -5.29 -9.68
C LYS A 183 -3.24 -6.39 -9.75
N TYR A 184 -4.05 -6.41 -10.81
CA TYR A 184 -4.99 -7.50 -11.07
C TYR A 184 -4.28 -8.85 -11.14
N LYS A 185 -3.23 -8.96 -11.96
CA LYS A 185 -2.47 -10.20 -12.16
C LYS A 185 -1.93 -10.77 -10.85
N ILE A 186 -1.32 -9.95 -10.01
CA ILE A 186 -0.71 -10.39 -8.75
C ILE A 186 -1.71 -10.59 -7.60
N THR A 187 -2.98 -10.20 -7.79
CA THR A 187 -4.05 -10.40 -6.82
C THR A 187 -5.06 -11.43 -7.35
N TYR A 188 -6.08 -10.97 -8.07
CA TYR A 188 -7.15 -11.78 -8.64
C TYR A 188 -6.69 -12.77 -9.71
N GLY A 189 -5.56 -12.51 -10.37
CA GLY A 189 -4.96 -13.45 -11.32
C GLY A 189 -4.43 -14.73 -10.67
N THR A 190 -4.01 -14.67 -9.40
CA THR A 190 -3.24 -15.75 -8.76
C THR A 190 -3.92 -16.41 -7.56
N PHE A 191 -4.96 -15.82 -6.96
CA PHE A 191 -5.55 -16.37 -5.72
C PHE A 191 -6.13 -17.79 -5.89
N ILE A 192 -6.69 -18.12 -7.06
CA ILE A 192 -7.16 -19.49 -7.35
C ILE A 192 -5.97 -20.45 -7.46
N GLU A 193 -4.86 -20.03 -8.07
CA GLU A 193 -3.64 -20.84 -8.15
C GLU A 193 -3.07 -21.13 -6.76
N VAL A 194 -3.20 -20.20 -5.81
CA VAL A 194 -2.86 -20.46 -4.41
C VAL A 194 -3.75 -21.56 -3.83
N LEU A 195 -5.07 -21.50 -4.03
CA LEU A 195 -5.99 -22.51 -3.52
C LEU A 195 -5.78 -23.90 -4.15
N GLN A 196 -5.27 -23.97 -5.38
CA GLN A 196 -4.91 -25.24 -6.02
C GLN A 196 -3.76 -25.98 -5.32
N GLU A 197 -2.92 -25.27 -4.57
CA GLU A 197 -1.88 -25.86 -3.70
C GLU A 197 -2.50 -26.52 -2.44
N PHE A 198 -3.79 -26.28 -2.18
CA PHE A 198 -4.55 -26.78 -1.03
C PHE A 198 -5.87 -27.41 -1.48
N PRO A 199 -5.84 -28.57 -2.19
CA PRO A 199 -7.03 -29.16 -2.80
C PRO A 199 -8.16 -29.46 -1.80
N ASP A 200 -7.82 -29.89 -0.58
CA ASP A 200 -8.79 -30.14 0.48
C ASP A 200 -9.51 -28.86 0.94
N ILE A 201 -8.84 -27.70 0.85
CA ILE A 201 -9.43 -26.40 1.18
C ILE A 201 -10.21 -25.86 -0.02
N LEU A 202 -9.73 -26.04 -1.26
CA LEU A 202 -10.44 -25.60 -2.46
C LEU A 202 -11.81 -26.30 -2.60
N GLY A 203 -11.86 -27.61 -2.39
CA GLY A 203 -13.09 -28.39 -2.45
C GLY A 203 -13.90 -28.13 -3.73
N ASP A 204 -15.22 -28.02 -3.58
CA ASP A 204 -16.17 -27.81 -4.69
C ASP A 204 -16.38 -26.32 -5.04
N ASP A 205 -15.64 -25.40 -4.42
CA ASP A 205 -15.85 -23.96 -4.56
C ASP A 205 -15.27 -23.38 -5.86
N ALA A 206 -14.55 -24.18 -6.65
CA ALA A 206 -13.81 -23.74 -7.84
C ALA A 206 -14.68 -22.94 -8.83
N MET A 207 -15.93 -23.34 -9.03
CA MET A 207 -16.85 -22.64 -9.93
C MET A 207 -17.24 -21.25 -9.41
N GLN A 208 -17.51 -21.12 -8.11
CA GLN A 208 -17.86 -19.82 -7.50
C GLN A 208 -16.66 -18.87 -7.51
N LEU A 209 -15.47 -19.38 -7.17
CA LEU A 209 -14.22 -18.62 -7.20
C LEU A 209 -13.89 -18.13 -8.62
N GLN A 210 -14.18 -18.96 -9.64
CA GLN A 210 -14.02 -18.58 -11.03
C GLN A 210 -14.96 -17.44 -11.44
N ALA A 211 -16.25 -17.53 -11.07
CA ALA A 211 -17.21 -16.46 -11.32
C ALA A 211 -16.80 -15.14 -10.62
N LEU A 212 -16.24 -15.23 -9.41
CA LEU A 212 -15.70 -14.07 -8.70
C LEU A 212 -14.49 -13.46 -9.39
N ARG A 213 -13.57 -14.28 -9.93
CA ARG A 213 -12.43 -13.80 -10.72
C ARG A 213 -12.89 -13.05 -11.97
N GLU A 214 -13.90 -13.57 -12.66
CA GLU A 214 -14.50 -12.91 -13.83
C GLU A 214 -15.22 -11.61 -13.47
N TRP A 215 -15.91 -11.57 -12.33
CA TRP A 215 -16.48 -10.34 -11.79
C TRP A 215 -15.39 -9.30 -11.51
N ALA A 216 -14.30 -9.70 -10.83
CA ALA A 216 -13.19 -8.82 -10.54
C ALA A 216 -12.51 -8.31 -11.83
N ALA A 217 -12.34 -9.16 -12.85
CA ALA A 217 -11.80 -8.74 -14.14
C ALA A 217 -12.61 -7.58 -14.74
N LYS A 218 -13.95 -7.68 -14.73
CA LYS A 218 -14.85 -6.60 -15.18
C LYS A 218 -14.73 -5.33 -14.34
N GLU A 219 -14.47 -5.47 -13.04
CA GLU A 219 -14.22 -4.32 -12.15
C GLU A 219 -12.92 -3.59 -12.51
N PHE A 220 -11.87 -4.34 -12.88
CA PHE A 220 -10.60 -3.81 -13.36
C PHE A 220 -10.67 -3.23 -14.79
N GLU A 221 -11.74 -3.46 -15.53
CA GLU A 221 -11.99 -2.85 -16.84
C GLU A 221 -12.76 -1.52 -16.74
N LYS A 222 -13.37 -1.25 -15.59
CA LYS A 222 -14.16 -0.02 -15.41
C LYS A 222 -13.31 1.25 -15.55
N ASN A 223 -13.93 2.31 -16.01
CA ASN A 223 -13.30 3.61 -16.25
C ASN A 223 -14.16 4.76 -15.66
N PRO A 224 -13.60 5.97 -15.50
CA PRO A 224 -14.33 7.11 -14.94
C PRO A 224 -15.60 7.53 -15.69
N ALA A 225 -15.83 7.08 -16.93
CA ALA A 225 -17.05 7.41 -17.69
C ALA A 225 -18.22 6.43 -17.45
N ASP A 226 -17.99 5.31 -16.76
CA ASP A 226 -19.05 4.31 -16.52
C ASP A 226 -20.14 4.84 -15.57
N LYS A 227 -21.39 4.38 -15.74
CA LYS A 227 -22.49 4.75 -14.82
C LYS A 227 -22.39 3.97 -13.50
N ASP A 228 -22.98 4.51 -12.43
CA ASP A 228 -23.08 3.89 -11.10
C ASP A 228 -21.73 3.61 -10.41
N GLN A 229 -21.00 4.69 -10.15
CA GLN A 229 -19.67 4.72 -9.54
C GLN A 229 -19.67 5.03 -8.04
N GLN A 230 -20.75 4.75 -7.30
CA GLN A 230 -20.72 4.98 -5.85
C GLN A 230 -19.61 4.13 -5.21
N GLY A 231 -18.69 4.77 -4.48
CA GLY A 231 -17.53 4.10 -3.92
C GLY A 231 -16.40 3.83 -4.92
N TRP A 232 -16.38 4.53 -6.06
CA TRP A 232 -15.30 4.50 -7.04
C TRP A 232 -14.66 5.87 -7.18
N GLY A 233 -13.38 5.86 -7.56
CA GLY A 233 -12.63 7.08 -7.80
C GLY A 233 -11.15 6.79 -7.71
N LEU A 234 -10.40 7.79 -7.23
CA LEU A 234 -8.98 7.65 -6.99
C LEU A 234 -8.74 6.69 -5.81
N ILE A 235 -7.84 5.72 -6.01
CA ILE A 235 -7.30 4.84 -4.98
C ILE A 235 -5.78 4.90 -5.01
N HIS A 236 -5.13 4.67 -3.87
CA HIS A 236 -3.68 4.48 -3.80
C HIS A 236 -3.25 3.22 -4.56
N GLY A 237 -4.07 2.17 -4.54
CA GLY A 237 -3.84 0.93 -5.30
C GLY A 237 -2.76 0.01 -4.73
N ASP A 238 -2.05 0.47 -3.70
CA ASP A 238 -1.12 -0.32 -2.89
C ASP A 238 -1.12 0.18 -1.44
N PHE A 239 -2.32 0.30 -0.85
CA PHE A 239 -2.49 0.82 0.51
C PHE A 239 -2.35 -0.30 1.55
N TRP A 240 -1.12 -0.55 2.03
CA TRP A 240 -0.82 -1.58 3.03
C TRP A 240 0.18 -1.08 4.08
N THR A 241 0.42 -1.87 5.14
CA THR A 241 1.25 -1.43 6.28
C THR A 241 2.71 -1.16 5.92
N GLY A 242 3.22 -1.69 4.81
CA GLY A 242 4.57 -1.38 4.32
C GLY A 242 4.71 0.03 3.73
N ASN A 243 3.61 0.65 3.31
CA ASN A 243 3.57 1.98 2.70
C ASN A 243 3.13 3.07 3.69
N VAL A 244 3.08 2.73 4.98
CA VAL A 244 2.79 3.67 6.07
C VAL A 244 4.04 3.83 6.92
N LEU A 245 4.70 4.98 6.83
CA LEU A 245 5.89 5.28 7.62
C LEU A 245 5.53 6.01 8.92
N LEU A 246 6.14 5.60 10.02
CA LEU A 246 6.02 6.24 11.33
C LEU A 246 7.40 6.74 11.78
N PRO A 247 7.52 7.98 12.28
CA PRO A 247 8.74 8.45 12.92
C PRO A 247 9.10 7.56 14.10
N THR A 248 10.36 7.18 14.19
CA THR A 248 10.91 6.46 15.33
C THR A 248 11.96 7.33 16.01
N ASN A 249 11.73 7.62 17.29
CA ASN A 249 12.72 8.21 18.16
C ASN A 249 13.67 7.09 18.63
N SER A 250 14.94 7.18 18.24
CA SER A 250 16.00 6.23 18.59
C SER A 250 16.18 6.02 20.10
N SER A 251 15.68 6.95 20.94
CA SER A 251 15.74 6.91 22.39
C SER A 251 14.50 6.33 23.09
N SER A 252 13.38 6.15 22.40
CA SER A 252 12.15 5.56 22.97
C SER A 252 11.44 4.74 21.90
N ARG A 253 11.49 3.40 22.00
CA ARG A 253 10.73 2.49 21.13
C ARG A 253 9.21 2.51 21.38
N VAL A 254 8.73 3.52 22.10
CA VAL A 254 7.32 3.72 22.45
C VAL A 254 6.77 4.84 21.58
N LEU A 255 5.80 4.49 20.73
CA LEU A 255 5.00 5.45 19.99
C LEU A 255 4.09 6.20 20.98
N SER A 256 4.05 7.53 20.88
CA SER A 256 3.09 8.34 21.63
C SER A 256 1.87 8.64 20.75
N SER A 257 0.68 8.39 21.28
CA SER A 257 -0.59 8.65 20.60
C SER A 257 -0.88 10.15 20.40
N GLU A 258 -0.30 11.03 21.21
CA GLU A 258 -0.58 12.48 21.17
C GLU A 258 0.10 13.21 19.99
N LYS A 259 1.10 12.59 19.36
CA LYS A 259 1.90 13.20 18.27
C LYS A 259 2.19 12.21 17.15
N LEU A 260 1.28 11.27 16.93
CA LEU A 260 1.48 10.21 15.95
C LEU A 260 1.36 10.79 14.53
N LYS A 261 2.52 11.05 13.91
CA LYS A 261 2.62 11.45 12.50
C LYS A 261 2.80 10.20 11.64
N MET A 262 2.12 10.13 10.51
CA MET A 262 2.29 9.05 9.55
C MET A 262 2.52 9.61 8.16
N PHE A 263 3.29 8.90 7.36
CA PHE A 263 3.57 9.27 5.99
C PHE A 263 3.15 8.14 5.05
N ILE A 264 2.23 8.43 4.13
CA ILE A 264 1.79 7.49 3.10
C ILE A 264 2.67 7.65 1.87
N VAL A 265 3.37 6.58 1.51
CA VAL A 265 4.39 6.57 0.45
C VAL A 265 4.06 5.57 -0.65
N ASP A 266 4.82 5.64 -1.73
CA ASP A 266 4.79 4.68 -2.84
C ASP A 266 3.52 4.74 -3.70
N TRP A 267 3.41 5.84 -4.46
CA TRP A 267 2.20 6.19 -5.20
C TRP A 267 2.18 5.66 -6.64
N GLU A 268 3.08 4.76 -7.02
CA GLU A 268 3.19 4.25 -8.39
C GLU A 268 2.02 3.36 -8.85
N PHE A 269 1.24 2.83 -7.91
CA PHE A 269 0.03 2.03 -8.18
C PHE A 269 -1.27 2.83 -8.14
N VAL A 270 -1.18 4.16 -7.95
CA VAL A 270 -2.34 5.03 -7.93
C VAL A 270 -3.11 4.91 -9.24
N GLN A 271 -4.43 4.82 -9.13
CA GLN A 271 -5.30 4.53 -10.27
C GLN A 271 -6.76 4.85 -9.97
N PHE A 272 -7.60 4.77 -11.00
CA PHE A 272 -9.05 4.67 -10.83
C PHE A 272 -9.43 3.25 -10.38
N GLY A 273 -10.23 3.15 -9.31
CA GLY A 273 -10.71 1.86 -8.81
C GLY A 273 -11.82 2.01 -7.76
N ASN A 274 -12.30 0.89 -7.25
CA ASN A 274 -13.25 0.90 -6.14
C ASN A 274 -12.51 1.14 -4.82
N TRP A 275 -13.07 1.96 -3.93
CA TRP A 275 -12.44 2.31 -2.64
C TRP A 275 -12.24 1.11 -1.70
N SER A 276 -13.02 0.04 -1.89
CA SER A 276 -12.85 -1.19 -1.12
C SER A 276 -11.53 -1.92 -1.38
N TYR A 277 -10.80 -1.58 -2.44
CA TYR A 277 -9.47 -2.14 -2.72
C TYR A 277 -8.45 -1.68 -1.67
N ASP A 278 -8.35 -0.37 -1.42
CA ASP A 278 -7.43 0.18 -0.42
C ASP A 278 -7.84 -0.26 1.00
N LEU A 279 -9.15 -0.26 1.29
CA LEU A 279 -9.68 -0.75 2.57
C LEU A 279 -9.32 -2.22 2.79
N GLY A 280 -9.62 -3.08 1.83
CA GLY A 280 -9.43 -4.52 1.97
C GLY A 280 -7.95 -4.90 1.97
N GLN A 281 -7.13 -4.20 1.20
CA GLN A 281 -5.69 -4.42 1.25
C GLN A 281 -5.12 -4.08 2.63
N MET A 282 -5.44 -2.91 3.21
CA MET A 282 -4.96 -2.55 4.54
C MET A 282 -5.45 -3.53 5.62
N ILE A 283 -6.74 -3.91 5.58
CA ILE A 283 -7.35 -4.80 6.58
C ILE A 283 -6.78 -6.21 6.48
N GLY A 284 -6.70 -6.79 5.27
CA GLY A 284 -6.09 -8.09 5.04
C GLY A 284 -4.62 -8.08 5.45
N ASP A 285 -3.91 -6.99 5.18
CA ASP A 285 -2.50 -6.85 5.56
C ASP A 285 -2.32 -6.78 7.08
N ILE A 286 -3.11 -5.98 7.81
CA ILE A 286 -3.07 -5.95 9.29
C ILE A 286 -3.39 -7.32 9.88
N TYR A 287 -4.42 -8.00 9.34
CA TYR A 287 -4.82 -9.33 9.81
C TYR A 287 -3.74 -10.39 9.55
N GLU A 288 -3.07 -10.34 8.38
CA GLU A 288 -1.94 -11.22 8.06
C GLU A 288 -0.86 -11.16 9.16
N ARG A 289 -0.54 -9.96 9.67
CA ARG A 289 0.47 -9.82 10.75
C ARG A 289 -0.08 -10.33 12.07
N GLU A 290 -1.34 -10.06 12.39
CA GLU A 290 -1.99 -10.59 13.60
C GLU A 290 -1.88 -12.12 13.65
N HIS A 291 -2.29 -12.78 12.57
CA HIS A 291 -2.33 -14.23 12.46
C HIS A 291 -0.97 -14.91 12.63
N PHE A 292 0.10 -14.29 12.12
CA PHE A 292 1.43 -14.87 12.19
C PHE A 292 2.30 -14.38 13.36
N HIS A 293 1.99 -13.22 13.95
CA HIS A 293 2.80 -12.59 15.00
C HIS A 293 2.07 -12.40 16.34
N ASN A 294 0.79 -12.78 16.45
CA ASN A 294 -0.04 -12.67 17.66
C ASN A 294 -0.03 -11.23 18.22
N ILE A 295 -0.56 -10.30 17.43
CA ILE A 295 -0.60 -8.88 17.80
C ILE A 295 -1.89 -8.58 18.55
N ASP A 296 -1.77 -8.35 19.86
CA ASP A 296 -2.91 -8.26 20.80
C ASP A 296 -4.00 -7.26 20.35
N HIS A 297 -3.59 -6.14 19.76
CA HIS A 297 -4.48 -5.03 19.41
C HIS A 297 -4.72 -4.86 17.91
N ALA A 298 -4.37 -5.83 17.06
CA ALA A 298 -4.53 -5.70 15.61
C ALA A 298 -6.00 -5.67 15.17
N LEU A 299 -6.88 -6.50 15.75
CA LEU A 299 -8.32 -6.44 15.44
C LEU A 299 -8.96 -5.13 15.90
N LEU A 300 -8.47 -4.57 17.01
CA LEU A 300 -8.87 -3.24 17.46
C LEU A 300 -8.42 -2.15 16.48
N MET A 301 -7.21 -2.26 15.93
CA MET A 301 -6.73 -1.36 14.88
C MET A 301 -7.61 -1.44 13.62
N ILE A 302 -8.01 -2.64 13.18
CA ILE A 302 -8.95 -2.83 12.06
C ILE A 302 -10.29 -2.15 12.36
N ARG A 303 -10.86 -2.37 13.55
CA ARG A 303 -12.10 -1.71 13.97
C ARG A 303 -11.98 -0.19 13.94
N ALA A 304 -10.93 0.35 14.56
CA ALA A 304 -10.69 1.78 14.60
C ALA A 304 -10.47 2.37 13.20
N PHE A 305 -9.86 1.60 12.27
CA PHE A 305 -9.71 1.97 10.88
C PHE A 305 -11.05 2.09 10.15
N VAL A 306 -11.94 1.13 10.29
CA VAL A 306 -13.28 1.18 9.71
C VAL A 306 -14.11 2.33 10.30
N GLU A 307 -14.08 2.49 11.63
CA GLU A 307 -14.74 3.62 12.31
C GLU A 307 -14.17 4.97 11.85
N GLY A 308 -12.85 5.07 11.72
CA GLY A 308 -12.16 6.27 11.24
C GLY A 308 -12.55 6.63 9.80
N TYR A 309 -12.75 5.61 8.96
CA TYR A 309 -13.29 5.76 7.61
C TYR A 309 -14.77 6.20 7.62
N GLY A 310 -15.49 6.03 8.72
CA GLY A 310 -16.89 6.45 8.89
C GLY A 310 -17.91 5.33 8.77
N GLY A 311 -17.47 4.08 8.94
CA GLY A 311 -18.29 2.91 8.64
C GLY A 311 -18.37 2.66 7.14
N LEU A 312 -18.96 1.52 6.77
CA LEU A 312 -19.10 1.08 5.39
C LEU A 312 -20.57 0.76 5.12
N SER A 313 -21.04 1.03 3.91
CA SER A 313 -22.29 0.42 3.45
C SER A 313 -22.11 -1.10 3.34
N ASP A 314 -23.19 -1.86 3.45
CA ASP A 314 -23.15 -3.33 3.32
C ASP A 314 -22.44 -3.77 2.02
N ASP A 315 -22.72 -3.14 0.87
CA ASP A 315 -22.06 -3.49 -0.38
C ASP A 315 -20.53 -3.24 -0.34
N MET A 316 -20.11 -2.11 0.22
CA MET A 316 -18.69 -1.80 0.38
C MET A 316 -18.01 -2.72 1.40
N ALA A 317 -18.71 -3.11 2.47
CA ALA A 317 -18.23 -4.05 3.47
C ALA A 317 -17.98 -5.44 2.85
N TYR A 318 -18.92 -5.97 2.06
CA TYR A 318 -18.73 -7.26 1.37
C TYR A 318 -17.57 -7.22 0.36
N ARG A 319 -17.46 -6.15 -0.44
CA ARG A 319 -16.33 -5.98 -1.37
C ARG A 319 -15.00 -5.89 -0.62
N THR A 320 -14.96 -5.14 0.48
CA THR A 320 -13.79 -5.00 1.35
C THR A 320 -13.38 -6.36 1.93
N ALA A 321 -14.33 -7.20 2.32
CA ALA A 321 -14.06 -8.56 2.78
C ALA A 321 -13.45 -9.43 1.66
N ILE A 322 -13.98 -9.36 0.44
CA ILE A 322 -13.40 -10.07 -0.72
C ILE A 322 -11.96 -9.61 -0.95
N HIS A 323 -11.70 -8.31 -1.00
CA HIS A 323 -10.35 -7.77 -1.18
C HIS A 323 -9.40 -8.18 -0.05
N SER A 324 -9.88 -8.20 1.20
CA SER A 324 -9.13 -8.69 2.36
C SER A 324 -8.76 -10.17 2.21
N GLY A 325 -9.70 -11.02 1.80
CA GLY A 325 -9.45 -12.44 1.57
C GLY A 325 -8.45 -12.69 0.43
N VAL A 326 -8.58 -11.96 -0.68
CA VAL A 326 -7.61 -12.03 -1.79
C VAL A 326 -6.23 -11.56 -1.34
N GLN A 327 -6.13 -10.51 -0.50
CA GLN A 327 -4.88 -10.04 0.07
C GLN A 327 -4.21 -11.12 0.94
N LEU A 328 -4.99 -11.84 1.76
CA LEU A 328 -4.49 -12.96 2.58
C LEU A 328 -4.02 -14.14 1.74
N LEU A 329 -4.76 -14.52 0.69
CA LEU A 329 -4.33 -15.58 -0.23
C LEU A 329 -3.06 -15.16 -1.00
N GLY A 330 -3.00 -13.90 -1.42
CA GLY A 330 -1.87 -13.34 -2.15
C GLY A 330 -0.55 -13.36 -1.37
N TRP A 331 -0.60 -13.34 -0.03
CA TRP A 331 0.58 -13.53 0.83
C TRP A 331 1.39 -14.76 0.44
N TYR A 332 0.70 -15.85 0.08
CA TYR A 332 1.36 -17.11 -0.27
C TYR A 332 2.35 -16.88 -1.42
N LYS A 333 2.03 -16.08 -2.43
CA LYS A 333 2.94 -15.82 -3.57
C LYS A 333 3.76 -14.52 -3.38
N ARG A 334 3.51 -13.70 -2.36
CA ARG A 334 4.24 -12.46 -2.03
C ARG A 334 5.59 -12.72 -1.36
N ARG A 335 6.42 -13.57 -1.97
CA ARG A 335 7.78 -13.92 -1.54
C ARG A 335 8.68 -14.18 -2.74
N ALA A 336 9.99 -14.05 -2.56
CA ALA A 336 10.93 -14.43 -3.62
C ALA A 336 10.77 -15.93 -3.95
N PRO A 337 10.76 -16.33 -5.24
CA PRO A 337 10.63 -17.72 -5.64
C PRO A 337 11.62 -18.62 -4.90
N GLY A 338 11.12 -19.72 -4.33
CA GLY A 338 11.92 -20.67 -3.54
C GLY A 338 12.21 -20.25 -2.09
N SER A 339 11.84 -19.05 -1.66
CA SER A 339 11.93 -18.67 -0.25
C SER A 339 10.95 -19.47 0.61
N PRO A 340 11.31 -19.81 1.86
CA PRO A 340 10.41 -20.53 2.76
C PRO A 340 9.16 -19.68 3.07
N LEU A 341 8.03 -20.35 3.31
CA LEU A 341 6.84 -19.71 3.87
C LEU A 341 7.08 -19.40 5.34
N PHE A 342 6.52 -18.28 5.80
CA PHE A 342 6.55 -17.93 7.21
C PHE A 342 5.37 -18.56 7.96
N GLY A 343 5.60 -19.04 9.18
CA GLY A 343 4.58 -19.70 9.99
C GLY A 343 4.53 -21.22 9.86
N THR A 344 3.82 -21.85 10.79
CA THR A 344 3.60 -23.30 10.80
C THR A 344 2.62 -23.73 9.70
N ARG A 345 2.66 -25.00 9.28
CA ARG A 345 1.68 -25.56 8.34
C ARG A 345 0.24 -25.29 8.77
N ARG A 346 -0.06 -25.45 10.07
CA ARG A 346 -1.38 -25.16 10.64
C ARG A 346 -1.78 -23.70 10.50
N GLN A 347 -0.85 -22.76 10.75
CA GLN A 347 -1.12 -21.33 10.54
C GLN A 347 -1.37 -21.04 9.05
N ILE A 348 -0.55 -21.60 8.17
CA ILE A 348 -0.71 -21.42 6.72
C ILE A 348 -2.08 -21.91 6.26
N GLU A 349 -2.45 -23.16 6.58
CA GLU A 349 -3.75 -23.73 6.23
C GLU A 349 -4.91 -22.92 6.83
N ALA A 350 -4.82 -22.49 8.10
CA ALA A 350 -5.84 -21.67 8.74
C ALA A 350 -6.03 -20.32 8.03
N MET A 351 -4.95 -19.67 7.59
CA MET A 351 -5.05 -18.42 6.84
C MET A 351 -5.64 -18.62 5.44
N VAL A 352 -5.30 -19.72 4.77
CA VAL A 352 -5.84 -20.05 3.45
C VAL A 352 -7.35 -20.36 3.55
N VAL A 353 -7.77 -21.12 4.56
CA VAL A 353 -9.20 -21.34 4.87
C VAL A 353 -9.90 -20.00 5.06
N LEU A 354 -9.37 -19.15 5.95
CA LEU A 354 -10.02 -17.89 6.28
C LEU A 354 -10.05 -16.92 5.08
N GLY A 355 -8.97 -16.84 4.30
CA GLY A 355 -8.92 -16.04 3.07
C GLY A 355 -9.96 -16.49 2.05
N LYS A 356 -10.15 -17.81 1.88
CA LYS A 356 -11.22 -18.37 1.05
C LYS A 356 -12.60 -18.01 1.59
N GLU A 357 -12.84 -18.17 2.89
CA GLU A 357 -14.14 -17.83 3.48
C GLU A 357 -14.45 -16.34 3.37
N PHE A 358 -13.50 -15.42 3.57
CA PHE A 358 -13.72 -13.99 3.36
C PHE A 358 -14.17 -13.68 1.92
N VAL A 359 -13.55 -14.34 0.94
CA VAL A 359 -13.92 -14.22 -0.48
C VAL A 359 -15.33 -14.77 -0.73
N LEU A 360 -15.62 -16.01 -0.31
CA LEU A 360 -16.89 -16.67 -0.60
C LEU A 360 -18.06 -16.05 0.17
N ARG A 361 -17.89 -15.76 1.47
CA ARG A 361 -18.93 -15.15 2.31
C ARG A 361 -19.20 -13.71 1.92
N GLY A 362 -18.16 -12.98 1.51
CA GLY A 362 -18.30 -11.66 0.90
C GLY A 362 -19.11 -11.72 -0.39
N TRP A 363 -18.81 -12.68 -1.27
CA TRP A 363 -19.54 -12.91 -2.51
C TRP A 363 -21.01 -13.29 -2.28
N GLN A 364 -21.27 -14.16 -1.31
CA GLN A 364 -22.59 -14.63 -0.94
C GLN A 364 -23.39 -13.61 -0.11
N LYS A 365 -22.76 -12.50 0.31
CA LYS A 365 -23.33 -11.47 1.18
C LYS A 365 -23.82 -12.05 2.52
N ASP A 366 -23.03 -12.94 3.12
CA ASP A 366 -23.38 -13.67 4.34
C ASP A 366 -23.06 -12.85 5.61
N ARG A 367 -23.94 -11.90 5.96
CA ARG A 367 -23.77 -11.03 7.14
C ARG A 367 -23.60 -11.82 8.44
N VAL A 368 -24.41 -12.86 8.63
CA VAL A 368 -24.46 -13.65 9.87
C VAL A 368 -23.12 -14.33 10.11
N TRP A 369 -22.48 -14.85 9.06
CA TRP A 369 -21.13 -15.40 9.19
C TRP A 369 -20.12 -14.33 9.63
N PHE A 370 -20.18 -13.13 9.03
CA PHE A 370 -19.23 -12.06 9.35
C PHE A 370 -19.35 -11.52 10.78
N GLU A 371 -20.55 -11.51 11.37
CA GLU A 371 -20.80 -11.05 12.75
C GLU A 371 -19.95 -11.80 13.80
N THR A 372 -19.56 -13.03 13.50
CA THR A 372 -18.72 -13.88 14.38
C THR A 372 -17.27 -14.01 13.90
N SER A 373 -16.94 -13.37 12.78
CA SER A 373 -15.62 -13.43 12.16
C SER A 373 -14.69 -12.31 12.64
N PRO A 374 -13.38 -12.39 12.36
CA PRO A 374 -12.46 -11.27 12.60
C PRO A 374 -12.80 -9.98 11.84
N LEU A 375 -13.63 -10.07 10.79
CA LEU A 375 -14.09 -8.92 9.99
C LEU A 375 -15.47 -8.39 10.41
N ALA A 376 -15.98 -8.78 11.59
CA ALA A 376 -17.23 -8.24 12.13
C ALA A 376 -17.25 -6.70 12.15
N ALA A 377 -16.08 -6.07 12.31
CA ALA A 377 -15.93 -4.63 12.30
C ALA A 377 -16.27 -3.94 10.96
N LEU A 378 -16.41 -4.68 9.85
CA LEU A 378 -16.87 -4.14 8.58
C LEU A 378 -18.37 -3.79 8.58
N PHE A 379 -19.16 -4.39 9.48
CA PHE A 379 -20.62 -4.35 9.50
C PHE A 379 -21.18 -3.65 10.74
N ILE A 380 -20.50 -2.56 11.17
CA ILE A 380 -20.81 -1.78 12.39
C ILE A 380 -22.01 -0.86 12.28
#